data_AF-A0ABD3ZR26-F1
#
_entry.id   AF-A0ABD3ZR26-F1
#
_cell.length_a   1.000
_cell.length_b   1.000
_cell.length_c   1.000
_cell.angle_alpha   90.00
_cell.angle_beta   90.00
_cell.angle_gamma   90.00
#
_symmetry.space_group_name_H-M   'P 1'
#
loop_
_entity.id
_entity.type
_entity.pdbx_description
1 polymer ?
#
loop_
_entity_poly.entity_id
_entity_poly.type
_entity_poly.pdbx_seq_one_letter_code
_entity_poly.pdbx_strand_id
1 'polypeptide(L)' 'MKYVVFSDSIIDPAPCTYDTYEEALADLNDREEDDYWDETDIYICEVISVRKAK' A
#
# COMPACT_ATOMS: atom_id res chain seq x y z
N MET A 1 2.76 -10.96 -10.54
CA MET A 1 3.04 -9.52 -10.54
C MET A 1 2.82 -9.05 -9.12
N LYS A 2 3.69 -8.23 -8.52
CA LYS A 2 3.48 -7.82 -7.12
C LYS A 2 2.91 -6.42 -7.07
N TYR A 3 2.11 -6.15 -6.05
CA TYR A 3 1.52 -4.84 -5.78
C TYR A 3 1.95 -4.37 -4.40
N VAL A 4 1.98 -3.07 -4.18
CA VAL A 4 2.25 -2.46 -2.88
C VAL A 4 1.15 -1.46 -2.56
N VAL A 5 0.65 -1.50 -1.33
CA VAL A 5 -0.22 -0.49 -0.74
C VAL A 5 0.62 0.31 0.24
N PHE A 6 0.64 1.64 0.06
CA PHE A 6 1.39 2.55 0.92
C PHE A 6 0.69 3.92 1.00
N SER A 7 0.95 4.66 2.07
CA SER A 7 0.47 6.04 2.25
C SER A 7 1.53 7.07 1.82
N ASP A 8 1.11 8.27 1.41
CA ASP A 8 2.03 9.40 1.16
C ASP A 8 2.59 10.05 2.44
N SER A 9 2.16 9.59 3.62
CA SER A 9 2.77 9.98 4.88
C SER A 9 4.30 9.80 4.85
N ILE A 10 5.02 10.82 5.33
CA ILE A 10 6.49 10.79 5.51
C ILE A 10 6.94 9.56 6.30
N ILE A 11 6.08 9.06 7.18
CA ILE A 11 6.25 7.79 7.89
C ILE A 11 5.02 6.96 7.57
N ASP A 12 5.07 6.18 6.49
CA ASP A 12 4.08 5.13 6.28
C ASP A 12 4.31 4.04 7.35
N PRO A 13 3.37 3.86 8.28
CA PRO A 13 3.52 2.88 9.36
C PRO A 13 3.35 1.44 8.87
N ALA A 14 2.77 1.22 7.68
CA ALA A 14 2.36 -0.10 7.21
C ALA A 14 2.38 -0.25 5.67
N PRO A 15 3.53 -0.09 5.00
CA PRO A 15 3.65 -0.48 3.60
C PRO A 15 3.51 -2.00 3.48
N CYS A 16 2.56 -2.47 2.69
CA CYS A 16 2.25 -3.89 2.51
C CYS A 16 2.37 -4.31 1.06
N THR A 17 2.90 -5.51 0.80
CA THR A 17 3.04 -6.05 -0.56
C THR A 17 2.17 -7.28 -0.78
N TYR A 18 1.50 -7.35 -1.93
CA TYR A 18 0.55 -8.39 -2.30
C TYR A 18 0.94 -9.08 -3.61
N ASP A 19 0.49 -10.31 -3.83
CA ASP A 19 0.79 -11.10 -5.04
C ASP A 19 -0.29 -10.93 -6.13
N THR A 20 -1.45 -10.38 -5.78
CA THR A 20 -2.55 -10.08 -6.70
C THR A 20 -3.06 -8.64 -6.54
N TYR A 21 -3.72 -8.12 -7.57
CA TYR A 21 -4.28 -6.77 -7.54
C TYR A 21 -5.51 -6.73 -6.61
N GLU A 22 -6.28 -7.81 -6.59
CA GLU A 22 -7.49 -7.96 -5.80
C GLU A 22 -7.19 -7.94 -4.30
N GLU A 23 -6.10 -8.57 -3.86
CA GLU A 23 -5.63 -8.49 -2.47
C GLU A 23 -5.21 -7.06 -2.09
N ALA A 24 -4.48 -6.38 -2.98
CA ALA A 24 -4.07 -4.99 -2.74
C ALA A 24 -5.27 -4.02 -2.72
N LEU A 25 -6.27 -4.25 -3.56
CA LEU A 25 -7.49 -3.46 -3.59
C LEU A 25 -8.33 -3.67 -2.34
N ALA A 26 -8.41 -4.89 -1.81
CA ALA A 26 -9.09 -5.16 -0.56
C ALA A 26 -8.44 -4.37 0.60
N ASP A 27 -7.11 -4.41 0.72
CA ASP A 27 -6.38 -3.64 1.76
C ASP A 27 -6.55 -2.13 1.59
N LEU A 28 -6.52 -1.59 0.37
CA LEU A 28 -6.76 -0.17 0.15
C LEU A 28 -8.16 0.24 0.61
N ASN A 29 -9.19 -0.52 0.22
CA ASN A 29 -10.57 -0.23 0.64
C ASN A 29 -10.73 -0.32 2.16
N ASP A 30 -10.13 -1.33 2.80
CA ASP A 30 -10.17 -1.49 4.26
C ASP A 30 -9.53 -0.28 4.97
N ARG A 31 -8.46 0.29 4.41
CA ARG A 31 -7.81 1.48 4.97
C ARG A 31 -8.59 2.78 4.69
N GLU A 32 -9.25 2.90 3.54
CA GLU A 32 -10.13 4.04 3.24
C GLU A 32 -11.35 4.11 4.16
N GLU A 33 -11.75 2.98 4.77
CA GLU A 33 -12.84 2.90 5.75
C GLU A 33 -12.37 3.05 7.22
N ASP A 34 -11.06 3.10 7.48
CA ASP A 34 -10.49 3.18 8.83
C ASP A 34 -10.10 4.63 9.17
N ASP A 35 -10.76 5.20 10.19
CA ASP A 35 -10.52 6.55 10.73
C ASP A 35 -9.02 6.83 11.03
N TYR A 36 -8.20 5.80 11.24
CA TYR A 36 -6.75 5.96 11.39
C TYR A 36 -6.09 6.63 10.19
N TRP A 37 -6.60 6.37 8.98
CA TRP A 37 -6.08 6.91 7.72
C TRP A 37 -6.84 8.14 7.23
N ASP A 38 -7.75 8.71 8.04
CA ASP A 38 -8.42 9.96 7.70
C ASP A 38 -7.37 11.04 7.36
N GLU A 39 -7.64 11.78 6.27
CA GLU A 39 -6.75 12.80 5.70
C GLU A 39 -5.41 12.28 5.12
N THR A 40 -5.23 10.96 5.01
CA THR A 40 -4.02 10.36 4.42
C THR A 40 -4.33 9.76 3.04
N ASP A 41 -3.56 10.13 2.02
CA ASP A 41 -3.73 9.53 0.70
C ASP A 41 -3.05 8.15 0.67
N ILE A 42 -3.78 7.13 0.19
CA ILE A 42 -3.30 5.75 0.08
C ILE A 42 -3.24 5.35 -1.39
N TYR A 43 -2.19 4.62 -1.77
CA TYR A 43 -1.89 4.28 -3.15
C TYR A 43 -1.67 2.78 -3.33
N ILE A 44 -2.21 2.22 -4.41
CA ILE A 44 -1.78 0.93 -4.97
C ILE A 44 -0.77 1.20 -6.08
N CYS A 45 0.38 0.55 -6.02
CA CYS A 45 1.37 0.57 -7.09
C CYS A 45 1.77 -0.85 -7.51
N GLU A 46 2.04 -1.03 -8.81
CA GLU A 46 2.66 -2.23 -9.32
C GLU A 46 4.18 -2.21 -9.08
N VAL A 47 4.72 -3.31 -8.55
CA VAL A 47 6.15 -3.47 -8.29
C VAL A 47 6.85 -3.99 -9.55
N ILE A 48 7.49 -3.06 -10.27
CA ILE A 48 8.24 -3.36 -11.51
C ILE A 48 9.64 -3.91 -11.19
N SER A 49 10.26 -3.47 -10.10
CA SER A 49 11.59 -3.92 -9.69
C SER A 49 11.81 -3.75 -8.18
N VAL A 50 12.50 -4.71 -7.57
CA VAL A 50 12.86 -4.67 -6.14
C VAL A 50 14.37 -4.61 -6.01
N ARG A 51 14.88 -3.52 -5.41
CA ARG A 51 16.30 -3.37 -5.07
C ARG A 51 16.46 -3.49 -3.56
N LYS A 52 17.08 -4.57 -3.10
CA LYS A 52 17.42 -4.72 -1.68
C LYS A 52 18.63 -3.84 -1.34
N ALA A 53 18.51 -3.05 -0.26
CA ALA A 53 19.68 -2.39 0.34
C ALA A 53 20.65 -3.47 0.85
N LYS A 54 21.95 -3.19 0.78
CA LYS A 54 23.01 -4.06 1.33
C LYS A 54 23.21 -3.78 2.81
#